data_AF-X8DL19-F1
#
_entry.id   AF-X8DL19-F1
#
_cell.length_a   1.000
_cell.length_b   1.000
_cell.length_c   1.000
_cell.angle_alpha   90.00
_cell.angle_beta   90.00
_cell.angle_gamma   90.00
#
_symmetry.space_group_name_H-M   'P 1'
#
loop_
_entity.id
_entity.type
_entity.pdbx_description
1 polymer ?
#
loop_
_entity_poly.entity_id
_entity_poly.type
_entity_poly.pdbx_seq_one_letter_code
_entity_poly.pdbx_strand_id
1 'polypeptide(L)'
;MRREIDYRWRLPELMAARGMHNSTDLIPYLREREIDLSASQVYRLVTSKPERVSLKLVSAVCDIFGCGPEDLITVTATDAQRRKVASSPNVVEINKSARPRRARVISDDG
;
A
#
# COMPACT_ATOMS: atom_id res chain seq x y z
N MET A 1 0.24 6.51 -23.90
CA MET A 1 -0.57 6.09 -22.75
C MET A 1 0.23 6.40 -21.50
N ARG A 2 -0.37 7.05 -20.50
CA ARG A 2 0.33 7.33 -19.22
C ARG A 2 0.18 6.06 -18.36
N ARG A 3 1.30 5.52 -17.86
CA ARG A 3 1.28 4.36 -16.97
C ARG A 3 1.61 4.80 -15.55
N GLU A 4 0.85 4.31 -14.59
CA GLU A 4 1.14 4.41 -13.17
C GLU A 4 1.98 3.17 -12.81
N ILE A 5 3.24 3.42 -12.48
CA ILE A 5 4.20 2.39 -12.09
C ILE A 5 4.28 2.37 -10.57
N ASP A 6 4.13 1.20 -9.98
CA ASP A 6 4.33 0.96 -8.57
C ASP A 6 5.16 -0.33 -8.36
N TYR A 7 5.60 -0.57 -7.13
CA TYR A 7 6.33 -1.78 -6.77
C TYR A 7 6.04 -2.23 -5.34
N ARG A 8 6.26 -3.51 -5.09
CA ARG A 8 6.23 -4.11 -3.76
C ARG A 8 7.63 -4.58 -3.37
N TRP A 9 8.02 -4.24 -2.16
CA TRP A 9 9.24 -4.72 -1.52
C TRP A 9 8.90 -5.96 -0.69
N ARG A 10 9.56 -7.09 -0.97
CA ARG A 10 9.20 -8.41 -0.41
C ARG A 10 10.22 -8.99 0.57
N LEU A 11 11.13 -8.16 1.08
CA LEU A 11 12.17 -8.61 2.01
C LEU A 11 11.60 -9.23 3.30
N PRO A 12 10.56 -8.68 3.95
CA PRO A 12 9.95 -9.32 5.13
C PRO A 12 9.46 -10.74 4.86
N GLU A 13 8.84 -10.98 3.72
CA GLU A 13 8.34 -12.30 3.33
C GLU A 13 9.49 -13.29 3.09
N LEU A 14 10.57 -12.85 2.44
CA LEU A 14 11.77 -13.66 2.24
C LEU A 14 12.47 -14.00 3.57
N MET A 15 12.54 -13.03 4.48
CA MET A 15 13.06 -13.25 5.84
C MET A 15 12.23 -14.29 6.60
N ALA A 16 10.91 -14.13 6.61
CA ALA A 16 10.00 -15.06 7.28
C ALA A 16 10.08 -16.47 6.70
N ALA A 17 10.18 -16.61 5.37
CA ALA A 17 10.34 -17.90 4.71
C ALA A 17 11.63 -18.64 5.12
N ARG A 18 12.65 -17.91 5.55
CA ARG A 18 13.93 -18.46 6.06
C ARG A 18 13.99 -18.53 7.58
N GLY A 19 12.87 -18.30 8.28
CA GLY A 19 12.78 -18.34 9.74
C GLY A 19 13.43 -17.16 10.45
N MET A 20 13.73 -16.07 9.75
CA MET A 20 14.23 -14.82 10.34
C MET A 20 13.04 -13.96 10.78
N HIS A 21 12.88 -13.77 12.08
CA HIS A 21 11.74 -13.06 12.66
C HIS A 21 12.12 -11.67 13.17
N ASN A 22 13.41 -11.36 13.28
CA ASN A 22 13.90 -10.04 13.61
C ASN A 22 14.71 -9.46 12.45
N SER A 23 14.51 -8.18 12.15
CA SER A 23 15.36 -7.44 11.22
C SER A 23 16.86 -7.58 11.51
N THR A 24 17.25 -7.69 12.78
CA THR A 24 18.67 -7.85 13.17
C THR A 24 19.27 -9.19 12.75
N ASP A 25 18.44 -10.21 12.50
CA ASP A 25 18.90 -11.53 12.04
C ASP A 25 19.59 -11.43 10.67
N LEU A 26 19.28 -10.38 9.89
CA LEU A 26 19.86 -10.13 8.58
C LEU A 26 21.28 -9.50 8.64
N ILE A 27 21.62 -8.83 9.74
CA ILE A 27 22.89 -8.10 9.91
C ILE A 27 24.13 -8.98 9.66
N PRO A 28 24.29 -10.16 10.29
CA PRO A 28 25.48 -10.99 10.08
C PRO A 28 25.67 -11.36 8.60
N TYR A 29 24.60 -11.74 7.91
CA TYR A 29 24.64 -12.13 6.49
C TYR A 29 25.00 -10.98 5.54
N LEU A 30 24.55 -9.76 5.87
CA LEU A 30 24.94 -8.56 5.14
C LEU A 30 26.42 -8.24 5.33
N ARG A 31 26.93 -8.40 6.56
CA ARG A 31 28.36 -8.17 6.88
C ARG A 31 29.29 -9.13 6.17
N GLU A 32 28.90 -10.41 6.03
CA GLU A 32 29.65 -11.39 5.23
C GLU A 32 29.84 -10.95 3.77
N ARG A 33 28.98 -10.06 3.27
CA ARG A 33 29.01 -9.52 1.89
C ARG A 33 29.54 -8.08 1.85
N GLU A 34 30.24 -7.66 2.91
CA GLU A 34 30.81 -6.32 3.07
C GLU A 34 29.74 -5.21 2.94
N ILE A 35 28.56 -5.46 3.51
CA ILE A 35 27.49 -4.49 3.66
C ILE A 35 27.31 -4.25 5.15
N ASP A 36 27.89 -3.16 5.65
CA ASP A 36 27.71 -2.74 7.04
C ASP A 36 26.60 -1.70 7.13
N LEU A 37 25.48 -2.11 7.72
CA LEU A 37 24.33 -1.26 8.00
C LEU A 37 24.07 -1.29 9.51
N SER A 38 23.72 -0.13 10.07
CA SER A 38 23.25 -0.06 11.46
C SER A 38 21.93 -0.81 11.63
N ALA A 39 21.63 -1.25 12.85
CA ALA A 39 20.37 -1.94 13.15
C ALA A 39 19.13 -1.12 12.72
N SER A 40 19.15 0.20 12.89
CA SER A 40 18.08 1.09 12.43
C SER A 40 17.96 1.14 10.90
N GLN A 41 19.07 1.07 10.16
CA GLN A 41 19.05 1.01 8.70
C GLN A 41 18.48 -0.32 8.22
N VAL A 42 18.86 -1.44 8.85
CA VAL A 42 18.31 -2.76 8.52
C VAL A 42 16.83 -2.83 8.88
N TYR A 43 16.43 -2.32 10.04
CA TYR A 43 15.02 -2.24 10.42
C TYR A 43 14.19 -1.47 9.38
N ARG A 44 14.66 -0.30 8.93
CA ARG A 44 13.99 0.47 7.88
C ARG A 44 13.98 -0.26 6.54
N LEU A 45 15.08 -0.93 6.18
CA LEU A 45 15.18 -1.72 4.96
C LEU A 45 14.12 -2.83 4.94
N VAL A 46 13.87 -3.47 6.08
CA VAL A 46 12.89 -4.56 6.18
C VAL A 46 11.47 -4.00 6.24
N THR A 47 11.20 -3.04 7.12
CA THR A 47 9.83 -2.60 7.44
C THR A 47 9.24 -1.56 6.50
N SER A 48 10.08 -0.80 5.79
CA SER A 48 9.64 0.28 4.90
C SER A 48 9.73 -0.15 3.43
N LYS A 49 9.08 0.62 2.56
CA LYS A 49 9.26 0.53 1.11
C LYS A 49 10.37 1.50 0.68
N PRO A 50 11.60 1.03 0.40
CA PRO A 50 12.72 1.92 0.14
C PRO A 50 12.66 2.50 -1.28
N GLU A 51 12.70 3.83 -1.40
CA GLU A 51 12.76 4.50 -2.72
C GLU A 51 14.09 4.32 -3.44
N ARG A 52 15.17 4.09 -2.67
CA ARG A 52 16.53 3.94 -3.18
C ARG A 52 17.24 2.84 -2.41
N VAL A 53 17.82 1.92 -3.16
CA VAL A 53 18.73 0.88 -2.68
C VAL A 53 19.88 0.75 -3.67
N SER A 54 21.07 0.38 -3.18
CA SER A 54 22.19 0.08 -4.08
C SER A 54 21.99 -1.28 -4.73
N LEU A 55 22.50 -1.44 -5.96
CA LEU A 55 22.51 -2.75 -6.61
C LEU A 55 23.33 -3.78 -5.83
N LYS A 56 24.40 -3.35 -5.12
CA LYS A 56 25.17 -4.22 -4.21
C LYS A 56 24.29 -4.82 -3.10
N LEU A 57 23.37 -4.02 -2.54
CA LEU A 57 22.44 -4.50 -1.53
C LEU A 57 21.42 -5.48 -2.11
N VAL A 58 20.85 -5.16 -3.27
CA VAL A 58 19.93 -6.06 -3.97
C VAL A 58 20.61 -7.40 -4.27
N SER A 59 21.82 -7.37 -4.86
CA SER A 59 22.57 -8.60 -5.17
C SER A 59 22.91 -9.41 -3.91
N ALA A 60 23.27 -8.74 -2.81
CA ALA A 60 23.57 -9.41 -1.56
C ALA A 60 22.33 -10.08 -0.95
N VAL A 61 21.18 -9.40 -0.97
CA VAL A 61 19.91 -9.98 -0.50
C VAL A 61 19.54 -11.18 -1.37
N CYS A 62 19.61 -11.06 -2.68
CA CYS A 62 19.38 -12.17 -3.61
C CYS A 62 20.29 -13.37 -3.31
N ASP A 63 21.57 -13.15 -3.04
CA ASP A 63 22.52 -14.19 -2.67
C ASP A 63 22.22 -14.83 -1.29
N ILE A 64 21.82 -14.03 -0.29
CA ILE A 64 21.43 -14.53 1.05
C ILE A 64 20.23 -15.48 0.99
N PHE A 65 19.24 -15.15 0.15
CA PHE A 65 18.00 -15.91 0.03
C PHE A 65 18.00 -16.92 -1.14
N GLY A 66 19.02 -16.91 -1.99
CA GLY A 66 19.10 -17.76 -3.19
C GLY A 66 17.98 -17.47 -4.20
N CYS A 67 17.60 -16.20 -4.35
CA CYS A 67 16.45 -15.77 -5.15
C CYS A 67 16.82 -14.70 -6.18
N GLY A 68 15.93 -14.48 -7.16
CA GLY A 68 16.10 -13.41 -8.16
C GLY A 68 15.64 -12.04 -7.65
N PRO A 69 15.98 -10.94 -8.35
CA PRO A 69 15.46 -9.61 -8.04
C PRO A 69 13.93 -9.52 -8.16
N GLU A 70 13.30 -10.35 -8.98
CA GLU A 70 11.84 -10.47 -9.14
C GLU A 70 11.13 -11.01 -7.89
N ASP A 71 11.83 -11.82 -7.11
CA ASP A 71 11.33 -12.32 -5.83
C ASP A 71 11.36 -11.23 -4.77
N LEU A 72 12.36 -10.34 -4.84
CA LEU A 72 12.56 -9.24 -3.91
C LEU A 72 11.71 -8.01 -4.24
N ILE A 73 11.56 -7.68 -5.53
CA ILE A 73 10.84 -6.51 -6.03
C ILE A 73 9.82 -6.95 -7.07
N THR A 74 8.54 -6.81 -6.75
CA THR A 74 7.47 -7.04 -7.72
C THR A 74 6.97 -5.70 -8.25
N VAL A 75 7.11 -5.47 -9.55
CA VAL A 75 6.67 -4.23 -10.21
C VAL A 75 5.24 -4.40 -10.72
N THR A 76 4.39 -3.41 -10.46
CA THR A 76 3.04 -3.32 -11.01
C THR A 76 2.96 -2.08 -11.91
N ALA A 77 2.39 -2.24 -13.11
CA ALA A 77 2.18 -1.12 -14.03
C ALA A 77 0.72 -1.13 -14.48
N THR A 78 -0.02 -0.07 -14.16
CA THR A 78 -1.43 0.09 -14.53
C THR A 78 -1.58 1.26 -15.51
N ASP A 79 -2.53 1.18 -16.45
CA ASP A 79 -2.84 2.35 -17.28
C ASP A 79 -3.52 3.42 -16.42
N ALA A 80 -2.96 4.63 -16.41
CA ALA A 80 -3.45 5.73 -15.61
C ALA A 80 -4.90 6.06 -16.02
N GLN A 81 -5.84 5.86 -15.11
CA GLN A 81 -7.24 6.17 -15.40
C GLN A 81 -7.37 7.67 -15.70
N ARG A 82 -7.89 8.00 -16.89
CA ARG A 82 -8.37 9.36 -17.16
C ARG A 82 -9.52 9.62 -16.19
N ARG A 83 -9.29 10.51 -15.22
CA ARG A 83 -10.32 11.02 -14.31
C ARG A 83 -11.50 11.51 -15.16
N LYS A 84 -12.57 10.72 -15.24
CA LYS A 84 -13.84 11.19 -15.80
C LYS A 84 -14.35 12.22 -14.81
N VAL A 85 -14.35 13.48 -15.20
CA VAL A 85 -15.07 14.53 -14.46
C VAL A 85 -16.53 14.09 -14.48
N ALA A 86 -17.07 13.71 -13.32
CA ALA A 86 -18.50 13.47 -13.18
C ALA A 86 -19.21 14.81 -13.35
N SER A 87 -19.60 15.14 -14.58
CA SER A 87 -20.62 16.14 -14.81
C SER A 87 -21.96 15.41 -14.68
N SER A 88 -22.56 15.46 -13.50
CA SER A 88 -23.92 15.00 -13.28
C SER A 88 -24.64 16.04 -12.43
N PRO A 89 -25.58 16.81 -13.00
CA PRO A 89 -26.45 17.68 -12.23
C PRO A 89 -27.59 16.85 -11.67
N ASN A 90 -27.40 16.26 -10.48
CA ASN A 90 -28.51 15.69 -9.71
C ASN A 90 -28.71 16.52 -8.44
N VAL A 91 -29.24 17.73 -8.63
CA VAL A 91 -29.96 18.43 -7.57
C VAL A 91 -31.43 18.09 -7.79
N VAL A 92 -31.96 17.14 -7.02
CA VAL A 92 -33.40 16.93 -6.95
C VAL A 92 -33.94 17.91 -5.90
N GLU A 93 -34.66 18.94 -6.35
CA GLU A 93 -35.37 19.86 -5.45
C GLU A 93 -36.45 19.09 -4.67
N ILE A 94 -36.17 18.82 -3.39
CA ILE A 94 -37.06 18.15 -2.43
C ILE A 94 -38.36 18.94 -2.14
N ASN A 95 -38.47 20.18 -2.63
CA ASN A 95 -39.54 21.10 -2.26
C ASN A 95 -40.90 20.90 -2.99
N LYS A 96 -41.06 19.88 -3.85
CA LYS A 96 -42.31 19.69 -4.62
C LYS A 96 -43.17 18.49 -4.25
N SER A 97 -42.74 17.56 -3.39
CA SER A 97 -43.46 16.28 -3.20
C SER A 97 -43.99 15.98 -1.80
N ALA A 98 -43.81 16.85 -0.80
CA ALA A 98 -44.34 16.59 0.55
C ALA A 98 -45.14 17.80 1.08
N ARG A 99 -46.39 17.96 0.62
CA ARG A 99 -47.35 18.86 1.29
C ARG A 99 -48.09 18.05 2.37
N PRO A 100 -47.90 18.33 3.67
CA PRO A 100 -48.57 17.59 4.73
C PRO A 100 -50.09 17.79 4.65
N ARG A 101 -50.86 16.71 4.80
CA ARG A 101 -52.33 16.77 4.87
C ARG A 101 -52.77 17.41 6.19
N ARG A 102 -53.74 18.32 6.13
CA ARG A 102 -54.33 19.00 7.31
C ARG A 102 -54.93 17.97 8.28
N ALA A 103 -54.62 18.11 9.57
CA ALA A 103 -55.29 17.37 10.64
C ALA A 103 -56.75 17.80 10.78
N ARG A 104 -57.64 16.85 11.06
CA ARG A 104 -59.05 17.10 11.40
C ARG A 104 -59.18 16.95 12.92
N VAL A 105 -59.35 18.06 13.62
CA VAL A 105 -59.55 18.06 15.07
C VAL A 105 -61.02 17.76 15.34
N ILE A 106 -61.26 16.76 16.18
CA ILE A 106 -62.59 16.41 16.69
C ILE A 106 -62.66 17.02 18.10
N SER A 107 -63.67 17.84 18.37
CA SER A 107 -63.94 18.29 19.74
C SER A 107 -64.67 17.16 20.47
N ASP A 108 -64.13 16.76 21.62
CA ASP A 108 -64.78 15.88 22.58
C ASP A 108 -65.67 16.76 23.47
N ASP A 109 -66.99 16.62 23.35
CA ASP A 109 -67.95 17.21 24.29
C ASP A 109 -68.48 16.07 25.18
N GLY A 110 -68.08 16.11 26.45
CA GLY A 110 -68.53 15.26 27.54
C GLY A 110 -68.27 15.91 28.89
#